data_AF-A0A957A9N3-F1
#
_entry.id   AF-A0A957A9N3-F1
#
_cell.length_a   1.000
_cell.length_b   1.000
_cell.length_c   1.000
_cell.angle_alpha   90.00
_cell.angle_beta   90.00
_cell.angle_gamma   90.00
#
_symmetry.space_group_name_H-M   'P 1'
#
loop_
_entity.id
_entity.type
_entity.pdbx_description
1 polymer ?
#
loop_
_entity_poly.entity_id
_entity_poly.type
_entity_poly.pdbx_seq_one_letter_code
_entity_poly.pdbx_strand_id
1 'polypeptide(L)'
;MFESGARRSPARTASAVLLALVALGGVLAFLVIGLLDDVDSARDTLTGSDFLARLGFSFAQAGIATAIGLAIGLPASWLLSRGGLPARGLLAFALAAPLAFPGVVVGLGLERIADGQIVPRALVVGAHAIFATAAVTWLVTPAWAAGDRQATEDARTLG
;
A
#
# COMPACT_ATOMS: atom_id res chain seq x y z
N MET A 1 -21.67 35.38 4.03
CA MET A 1 -22.46 34.24 3.51
C MET A 1 -21.91 33.01 4.19
N PHE A 2 -22.68 32.46 5.13
CA PHE A 2 -22.20 31.71 6.28
C PHE A 2 -21.75 30.27 5.97
N GLU A 3 -20.65 29.88 6.61
CA GLU A 3 -20.16 28.52 6.75
C GLU A 3 -21.20 27.65 7.47
N SER A 4 -21.64 26.57 6.84
CA SER A 4 -22.45 25.53 7.49
C SER A 4 -21.54 24.38 7.95
N GLY A 5 -21.07 24.47 9.19
CA GLY A 5 -20.34 23.40 9.86
C GLY A 5 -21.24 22.19 10.11
N ALA A 6 -21.12 21.16 9.28
CA ALA A 6 -21.79 19.88 9.44
C ALA A 6 -21.32 19.20 10.74
N ARG A 7 -22.04 19.42 11.83
CA ARG A 7 -21.87 18.72 13.11
C ARG A 7 -22.14 17.23 12.87
N ARG A 8 -21.08 16.41 12.79
CA ARG A 8 -21.20 14.95 12.77
C ARG A 8 -21.86 14.51 14.08
N SER A 9 -23.07 13.94 14.01
CA SER A 9 -23.83 13.50 15.18
C SER A 9 -23.11 12.35 15.90
N PRO A 10 -22.92 12.43 17.24
CA PRO A 10 -22.21 11.42 18.04
C PRO A 10 -22.84 10.02 17.96
N ALA A 11 -24.13 9.92 17.63
CA ALA A 11 -24.86 8.66 17.47
C ALA A 11 -24.36 7.80 16.29
N ARG A 12 -23.89 8.44 15.21
CA ARG A 12 -23.33 7.73 14.04
C ARG A 12 -21.97 7.11 14.35
N THR A 13 -21.14 7.82 15.13
CA THR A 13 -19.82 7.33 15.56
C THR A 13 -19.95 6.17 16.54
N ALA A 14 -20.87 6.26 17.49
CA ALA A 14 -21.16 5.18 18.44
C ALA A 14 -21.64 3.89 17.73
N SER A 15 -22.49 4.03 16.71
CA SER A 15 -23.00 2.88 15.93
C SER A 15 -21.90 2.23 15.08
N ALA A 16 -21.02 3.01 14.46
CA ALA A 16 -19.89 2.48 13.69
C ALA A 16 -18.87 1.75 14.57
N VAL A 17 -18.60 2.27 15.76
CA VAL A 17 -17.72 1.61 16.75
C VAL A 17 -18.34 0.30 17.21
N LEU A 18 -19.64 0.26 17.50
CA LEU A 18 -20.34 -0.97 17.88
C LEU A 18 -20.26 -2.03 16.78
N LEU A 19 -20.51 -1.64 15.52
CA LEU A 19 -20.42 -2.54 14.36
C LEU A 19 -18.99 -3.05 14.15
N ALA A 20 -17.98 -2.20 14.28
CA ALA A 20 -16.58 -2.59 14.17
C ALA A 20 -16.18 -3.56 15.30
N LEU A 21 -16.62 -3.30 16.54
CA LEU A 21 -16.36 -4.17 17.69
C LEU A 21 -17.04 -5.54 17.55
N VAL A 22 -18.26 -5.59 17.04
CA VAL A 22 -18.96 -6.86 16.78
C VAL A 22 -18.28 -7.64 15.65
N ALA A 23 -17.90 -6.96 14.57
CA ALA A 23 -17.21 -7.60 13.46
C ALA A 23 -15.82 -8.13 13.86
N LEU A 24 -14.99 -7.30 14.51
CA LEU A 24 -13.68 -7.73 15.00
C LEU A 24 -13.81 -8.79 16.11
N GLY A 25 -14.74 -8.61 17.04
CA GLY A 25 -15.00 -9.55 18.12
C GLY A 25 -15.44 -10.91 17.61
N GLY A 26 -16.30 -10.94 16.58
CA GLY A 26 -16.73 -12.18 15.92
C GLY A 26 -15.59 -12.91 15.21
N VAL A 27 -14.76 -12.17 14.45
CA VAL A 27 -13.57 -12.75 13.81
C VAL A 27 -12.59 -13.28 14.85
N LEU A 28 -12.31 -12.50 15.89
CA LEU A 28 -11.40 -12.89 16.98
C LEU A 28 -11.93 -14.11 17.73
N ALA A 29 -13.23 -14.15 18.06
CA ALA A 29 -13.86 -15.29 18.72
C ALA A 29 -13.81 -16.54 17.84
N PHE A 30 -14.09 -16.42 16.55
CA PHE A 30 -13.96 -17.54 15.60
C PHE A 30 -12.53 -18.08 15.56
N LEU A 31 -11.54 -17.19 15.53
CA LEU A 31 -10.13 -17.56 15.50
C LEU A 31 -9.69 -18.22 16.81
N VAL A 32 -10.09 -17.67 17.95
CA VAL A 32 -9.75 -18.21 19.28
C VAL A 32 -10.45 -19.54 19.53
N ILE A 33 -11.75 -19.65 19.25
CA ILE A 33 -12.50 -20.89 19.43
C ILE A 33 -11.93 -21.96 18.50
N GLY A 34 -11.74 -21.66 17.21
CA GLY A 34 -11.15 -22.62 16.27
C GLY A 34 -9.72 -23.05 16.62
N LEU A 35 -8.92 -22.16 17.23
CA LEU A 35 -7.56 -22.48 17.65
C LEU A 35 -7.51 -23.29 18.96
N LEU A 36 -8.46 -23.08 19.86
CA LEU A 36 -8.57 -23.81 21.13
C LEU A 36 -9.25 -25.18 20.96
N ASP A 37 -10.12 -25.33 19.96
CA ASP A 37 -10.86 -26.57 19.68
C ASP A 37 -9.94 -27.67 19.14
N ASP A 38 -8.92 -27.31 18.34
CA ASP A 38 -7.95 -28.27 17.80
C ASP A 38 -6.55 -27.65 17.63
N VAL A 39 -5.83 -27.53 18.75
CA VAL A 39 -4.49 -26.95 18.81
C VAL A 39 -3.48 -27.76 17.98
N ASP A 40 -3.62 -29.08 17.95
CA ASP A 40 -2.71 -29.96 17.22
C ASP A 40 -2.90 -29.82 15.71
N SER A 41 -4.13 -29.77 15.22
CA SER A 41 -4.41 -29.51 13.81
C SER A 41 -4.00 -28.10 13.38
N ALA A 42 -4.19 -27.10 14.24
CA ALA A 42 -3.68 -25.75 14.00
C ALA A 42 -2.15 -25.73 13.92
N ARG A 43 -1.46 -26.43 14.82
CA ARG A 43 -0.01 -26.56 14.81
C ARG A 43 0.49 -27.27 13.55
N ASP A 44 -0.13 -28.36 13.16
CA ASP A 44 0.24 -29.12 11.96
C ASP A 44 0.01 -28.29 10.69
N THR A 45 -1.04 -27.48 10.66
CA THR A 45 -1.28 -26.55 9.54
C THR A 45 -0.22 -25.44 9.51
N LEU A 46 0.08 -24.81 10.65
CA LEU A 46 1.03 -23.70 10.73
C LEU A 46 2.49 -24.14 10.49
N THR A 47 2.83 -25.38 10.86
CA THR A 47 4.16 -25.96 10.64
C THR A 47 4.25 -26.77 9.35
N GLY A 48 3.12 -26.96 8.66
CA GLY A 48 3.03 -27.64 7.39
C GLY A 48 3.92 -27.00 6.34
N SER A 49 4.71 -27.81 5.64
CA SER A 49 5.64 -27.36 4.61
C SER A 49 4.95 -26.61 3.47
N ASP A 50 3.72 -26.99 3.10
CA ASP A 50 2.92 -26.31 2.08
C ASP A 50 2.47 -24.91 2.54
N PHE A 51 2.01 -24.77 3.80
CA PHE A 51 1.66 -23.46 4.36
C PHE A 51 2.88 -22.54 4.42
N LEU A 52 4.01 -23.02 4.95
CA LEU A 52 5.24 -22.24 5.03
C LEU A 52 5.78 -21.86 3.65
N ALA A 53 5.69 -22.76 2.66
CA ALA A 53 6.08 -22.47 1.29
C ALA A 53 5.21 -21.36 0.66
N ARG A 54 3.88 -21.42 0.86
CA ARG A 54 2.95 -20.37 0.37
C ARG A 54 3.18 -19.05 1.07
N LEU A 55 3.37 -19.07 2.39
CA LEU A 55 3.66 -17.89 3.19
C LEU A 55 4.97 -17.23 2.73
N GLY A 56 6.04 -18.02 2.59
CA GLY A 56 7.33 -17.56 2.08
C GLY A 56 7.23 -16.98 0.68
N PHE A 57 6.43 -17.60 -0.20
CA PHE A 57 6.17 -17.07 -1.55
C PHE A 57 5.49 -15.70 -1.51
N SER A 58 4.45 -15.53 -0.67
CA SER A 58 3.79 -14.23 -0.51
C SER A 58 4.72 -13.15 0.06
N PHE A 59 5.56 -13.50 1.05
CA PHE A 59 6.58 -12.58 1.55
C PHE A 59 7.60 -12.20 0.49
N ALA A 60 8.07 -13.15 -0.32
CA ALA A 60 8.99 -12.87 -1.42
C ALA A 60 8.36 -11.92 -2.45
N GLN A 61 7.09 -12.16 -2.83
CA GLN A 61 6.36 -11.28 -3.74
C GLN A 61 6.20 -9.87 -3.16
N ALA A 62 5.80 -9.74 -1.90
CA ALA A 62 5.66 -8.46 -1.22
C ALA A 62 7.01 -7.72 -1.09
N GLY A 63 8.08 -8.46 -0.78
CA GLY A 63 9.44 -7.92 -0.70
C GLY A 63 9.92 -7.35 -2.04
N ILE A 64 9.74 -8.11 -3.13
CA ILE A 64 10.09 -7.65 -4.48
C ILE A 64 9.27 -6.42 -4.87
N ALA A 65 7.96 -6.45 -4.65
CA ALA A 65 7.08 -5.32 -4.94
C ALA A 65 7.47 -4.06 -4.15
N THR A 66 7.85 -4.22 -2.88
CA THR A 66 8.35 -3.14 -2.02
C THR A 66 9.66 -2.58 -2.53
N ALA A 67 10.62 -3.45 -2.90
CA ALA A 67 11.90 -3.03 -3.46
C ALA A 67 11.71 -2.21 -4.75
N ILE A 68 10.84 -2.66 -5.66
CA ILE A 68 10.46 -1.90 -6.87
C ILE A 68 9.79 -0.59 -6.48
N GLY A 69 8.85 -0.62 -5.53
CA GLY A 69 8.14 0.56 -5.04
C GLY A 69 9.08 1.63 -4.48
N LEU A 70 10.11 1.23 -3.73
CA LEU A 70 11.15 2.13 -3.25
C LEU A 70 12.03 2.64 -4.39
N ALA A 71 12.49 1.76 -5.28
CA ALA A 71 13.37 2.10 -6.39
C ALA A 71 12.75 3.11 -7.35
N ILE A 72 11.44 3.07 -7.57
CA ILE A 72 10.72 3.99 -8.46
C ILE A 72 10.12 5.17 -7.66
N GLY A 73 9.51 4.88 -6.52
CA GLY A 73 8.76 5.86 -5.73
C GLY A 73 9.65 6.90 -5.06
N LEU A 74 10.86 6.54 -4.62
CA LEU A 74 11.78 7.51 -4.02
C LEU A 74 12.25 8.56 -5.05
N PRO A 75 12.80 8.19 -6.24
CA PRO A 75 13.11 9.17 -7.28
C PRO A 75 11.89 10.01 -7.71
N ALA A 76 10.72 9.39 -7.86
CA ALA A 76 9.49 10.10 -8.20
C ALA A 76 9.13 11.14 -7.13
N SER A 77 9.21 10.78 -5.85
CA SER A 77 8.96 11.71 -4.73
C SER A 77 9.95 12.88 -4.71
N TRP A 78 11.21 12.64 -5.08
CA TRP A 78 12.21 13.70 -5.24
C TRP A 78 11.84 14.67 -6.36
N LEU A 79 11.55 14.12 -7.55
CA LEU A 79 11.17 14.89 -8.72
C LEU A 79 9.91 15.72 -8.45
N LEU A 80 8.93 15.15 -7.73
CA LEU A 80 7.71 15.84 -7.36
C LEU A 80 7.89 16.85 -6.23
N SER A 81 8.87 16.71 -5.33
CA SER A 81 9.07 17.67 -4.23
C SER A 81 10.01 18.81 -4.60
N ARG A 82 11.07 18.51 -5.36
CA ARG A 82 12.19 19.43 -5.63
C ARG A 82 12.42 19.70 -7.11
N GLY A 83 11.91 18.86 -8.00
CA GLY A 83 12.08 19.00 -9.45
C GLY A 83 11.21 20.11 -10.05
N GLY A 84 11.81 20.93 -10.91
CA GLY A 84 11.13 21.94 -11.72
C GLY A 84 10.51 21.36 -12.99
N LEU A 85 9.81 20.23 -12.90
CA LEU A 85 9.25 19.56 -14.07
C LEU A 85 8.04 20.33 -14.63
N PRO A 86 8.00 20.66 -15.94
CA PRO A 86 6.85 21.34 -16.54
C PRO A 86 5.58 20.48 -16.51
N ALA A 87 5.73 19.15 -16.56
CA ALA A 87 4.64 18.17 -16.53
C ALA A 87 4.40 17.55 -15.13
N ARG A 88 4.82 18.24 -14.05
CA ARG A 88 4.69 17.73 -12.67
C ARG A 88 3.28 17.28 -12.31
N GLY A 89 2.25 18.01 -12.74
CA GLY A 89 0.84 17.66 -12.49
C GLY A 89 0.43 16.34 -13.15
N LEU A 90 0.89 16.10 -14.38
CA LEU A 90 0.59 14.85 -15.09
C LEU A 90 1.30 13.65 -14.45
N LEU A 91 2.57 13.83 -14.05
CA LEU A 91 3.31 12.80 -13.33
C LEU A 91 2.63 12.46 -12.00
N ALA A 92 2.25 13.48 -11.22
CA ALA A 92 1.51 13.29 -9.97
C ALA A 92 0.18 12.56 -10.20
N PHE A 93 -0.59 12.95 -11.22
CA PHE A 93 -1.83 12.27 -11.56
C PHE A 93 -1.61 10.80 -11.93
N ALA A 94 -0.64 10.51 -12.81
CA ALA A 94 -0.33 9.15 -13.22
C ALA A 94 0.11 8.26 -12.04
N LEU A 95 0.87 8.81 -11.08
CA LEU A 95 1.30 8.10 -9.89
C LEU A 95 0.19 7.96 -8.83
N ALA A 96 -0.78 8.87 -8.78
CA ALA A 96 -1.96 8.74 -7.92
C ALA A 96 -3.02 7.78 -8.49
N ALA A 97 -3.14 7.70 -9.81
CA ALA A 97 -4.19 6.97 -10.51
C ALA A 97 -4.41 5.54 -9.95
N PRO A 98 -3.38 4.70 -9.72
CA PRO A 98 -3.58 3.35 -9.19
C PRO A 98 -4.29 3.31 -7.83
N LEU A 99 -4.08 4.32 -6.98
CA LEU A 99 -4.70 4.39 -5.65
C LEU A 99 -6.20 4.71 -5.72
N ALA A 100 -6.65 5.33 -6.80
CA ALA A 100 -8.06 5.62 -7.02
C ALA A 100 -8.83 4.40 -7.58
N PHE A 101 -8.12 3.45 -8.19
CA PHE A 101 -8.74 2.29 -8.81
C PHE A 101 -8.84 1.10 -7.84
N PRO A 102 -9.94 0.33 -7.88
CA PRO A 102 -10.00 -0.97 -7.22
C PRO A 102 -8.87 -1.89 -7.70
N GLY A 103 -8.31 -2.72 -6.81
CA GLY A 103 -7.18 -3.60 -7.15
C GLY A 103 -7.45 -4.53 -8.35
N VAL A 104 -8.69 -4.99 -8.51
CA VAL A 104 -9.12 -5.81 -9.66
C VAL A 104 -8.96 -5.07 -10.99
N VAL A 105 -9.28 -3.78 -11.04
CA VAL A 105 -9.16 -2.96 -12.26
C VAL A 105 -7.69 -2.81 -12.68
N VAL A 106 -6.81 -2.59 -11.70
CA VAL A 106 -5.35 -2.53 -11.97
C VAL A 106 -4.84 -3.88 -12.47
N GLY A 107 -5.28 -4.99 -11.86
CA GLY A 107 -4.93 -6.34 -12.29
C GLY A 107 -5.34 -6.62 -13.73
N LEU A 108 -6.60 -6.34 -14.09
CA LEU A 108 -7.11 -6.52 -15.45
C LEU A 108 -6.41 -5.61 -16.46
N GLY A 109 -6.11 -4.36 -16.08
CA GLY A 109 -5.35 -3.44 -16.93
C GLY A 109 -3.96 -3.98 -17.25
N LEU A 110 -3.26 -4.50 -16.23
CA LEU A 110 -1.95 -5.10 -16.41
C LEU A 110 -2.00 -6.37 -17.26
N GLU A 111 -2.98 -7.24 -17.04
CA GLU A 111 -3.23 -8.41 -17.88
C GLU A 111 -3.46 -8.02 -19.34
N ARG A 112 -4.23 -6.96 -19.57
CA ARG A 112 -4.52 -6.47 -20.92
C ARG A 112 -3.31 -5.87 -21.62
N ILE A 113 -2.41 -5.22 -20.88
CA ILE A 113 -1.11 -4.71 -21.39
C ILE A 113 -0.16 -5.86 -21.67
N ALA A 114 -0.16 -6.88 -20.82
CA ALA A 114 0.66 -8.08 -20.95
C ALA A 114 0.22 -9.01 -22.08
N ASP A 115 -1.00 -8.84 -22.59
CA ASP A 115 -1.60 -9.66 -23.65
C ASP A 115 -1.53 -11.17 -23.38
N GLY A 116 -1.68 -11.55 -22.10
CA GLY A 116 -1.56 -12.95 -21.66
C GLY A 116 -0.14 -13.54 -21.69
N GLN A 117 0.89 -12.76 -22.06
CA GLN A 117 2.27 -13.24 -22.19
C GLN A 117 3.02 -13.31 -20.85
N ILE A 118 2.53 -12.62 -19.83
CA ILE A 118 3.15 -12.59 -18.50
C ILE A 118 2.53 -13.69 -17.62
N VAL A 119 3.39 -14.52 -17.02
CA VAL A 119 2.96 -15.55 -16.07
C VAL A 119 2.18 -14.94 -14.89
N PRO A 120 1.10 -15.56 -14.40
CA PRO A 120 0.21 -14.98 -13.38
C PRO A 120 0.93 -14.44 -12.14
N ARG A 121 2.00 -15.11 -11.69
CA ARG A 121 2.84 -14.67 -10.56
C ARG A 121 3.48 -13.29 -10.76
N ALA A 122 3.92 -12.99 -11.98
CA ALA A 122 4.57 -11.72 -12.30
C ALA A 122 3.53 -10.60 -12.45
N LEU A 123 2.31 -10.91 -12.90
CA LEU A 123 1.18 -9.97 -12.87
C LEU A 123 0.84 -9.56 -11.42
N VAL A 124 0.81 -10.51 -10.49
CA VAL A 124 0.57 -10.21 -9.07
C VAL A 124 1.65 -9.29 -8.51
N VAL A 125 2.93 -9.59 -8.74
CA VAL A 125 4.04 -8.73 -8.29
C VAL A 125 3.97 -7.35 -8.94
N GLY A 126 3.70 -7.28 -10.24
CA GLY A 126 3.56 -6.03 -10.97
C GLY A 126 2.43 -5.15 -10.41
N ALA A 127 1.26 -5.73 -10.15
CA ALA A 127 0.15 -5.02 -9.54
C ALA A 127 0.52 -4.47 -8.15
N HIS A 128 1.13 -5.29 -7.29
CA HIS A 128 1.59 -4.83 -5.97
C HIS A 128 2.65 -3.74 -6.07
N ALA A 129 3.58 -3.87 -7.02
CA ALA A 129 4.64 -2.88 -7.24
C ALA A 129 4.09 -1.53 -7.69
N ILE A 130 3.03 -1.51 -8.52
CA ILE A 130 2.34 -0.29 -8.93
C ILE A 130 1.75 0.42 -7.70
N PHE A 131 1.03 -0.31 -6.83
CA PHE A 131 0.48 0.25 -5.58
C PHE A 131 1.59 0.71 -4.64
N ALA A 132 2.64 -0.08 -4.44
CA ALA A 132 3.77 0.26 -3.58
C ALA A 132 4.49 1.53 -4.06
N THR A 133 4.72 1.66 -5.37
CA THR A 133 5.33 2.86 -5.97
C THR A 133 4.51 4.11 -5.67
N ALA A 134 3.20 4.03 -5.88
CA ALA A 134 2.29 5.13 -5.60
C ALA A 134 2.32 5.48 -4.10
N ALA A 135 2.16 4.49 -3.23
CA ALA A 135 2.17 4.68 -1.78
C ALA A 135 3.47 5.32 -1.27
N VAL A 136 4.63 4.81 -1.69
CA VAL A 136 5.94 5.39 -1.34
C VAL A 136 6.02 6.84 -1.81
N THR A 137 5.64 7.11 -3.06
CA THR A 137 5.69 8.47 -3.60
C THR A 137 4.88 9.44 -2.74
N TRP A 138 3.64 9.10 -2.39
CA TRP A 138 2.75 9.98 -1.65
C TRP A 138 3.10 10.13 -0.17
N LEU A 139 3.63 9.07 0.45
CA LEU A 139 4.09 9.12 1.84
C LEU A 139 5.37 9.94 2.00
N VAL A 140 6.28 9.86 1.02
CA VAL A 140 7.62 10.42 1.12
C VAL A 140 7.70 11.86 0.59
N THR A 141 6.89 12.23 -0.41
CA THR A 141 6.91 13.57 -1.02
C THR A 141 6.77 14.70 0.02
N PRO A 142 5.82 14.66 0.97
CA PRO A 142 5.70 15.72 1.99
C PRO A 142 6.93 15.81 2.89
N ALA A 143 7.54 14.68 3.27
CA ALA A 143 8.75 14.65 4.08
C ALA A 143 9.94 15.30 3.34
N TRP A 144 10.06 15.06 2.03
CA TRP A 144 11.16 15.62 1.22
C TRP A 144 10.97 17.12 0.93
N ALA A 145 9.71 17.56 0.84
CA ALA A 145 9.35 18.97 0.71
C ALA A 145 9.58 19.76 2.01
N ALA A 146 9.40 19.12 3.18
CA ALA A 146 9.67 19.73 4.49
C ALA A 146 11.17 19.73 4.86
N GLY A 147 11.97 18.85 4.25
CA GLY A 147 13.40 18.74 4.54
C GLY A 147 14.19 20.01 4.22
N ASP A 148 15.18 20.31 5.06
CA ASP A 148 15.95 21.55 5.00
C ASP A 148 16.78 21.65 3.71
N ARG A 149 16.52 22.73 2.97
CA ARG A 149 17.25 23.04 1.74
C ARG A 149 18.64 23.57 2.09
N GLN A 150 18.79 24.26 3.21
CA GLN A 150 20.06 24.83 3.67
C GLN A 150 21.09 23.75 3.94
N ALA A 151 20.74 22.71 4.70
CA ALA A 151 21.61 21.56 4.92
C ALA A 151 22.09 20.89 3.60
N THR A 152 21.27 20.92 2.55
CA THR A 152 21.68 20.39 1.22
C THR A 152 22.68 21.32 0.52
N GLU A 153 22.50 22.63 0.62
CA GLU A 153 23.44 23.60 0.06
C GLU A 153 24.76 23.62 0.83
N ASP A 154 24.73 23.55 2.17
CA ASP A 154 25.91 23.46 3.02
C ASP A 154 26.74 22.23 2.66
N ALA A 155 26.10 21.07 2.49
CA ALA A 155 26.76 19.85 2.02
C ALA A 155 27.44 20.07 0.66
N ARG A 156 26.81 20.77 -0.28
CA ARG A 156 27.43 21.08 -1.59
C ARG A 156 28.64 21.99 -1.48
N THR A 157 28.70 22.87 -0.48
CA THR A 157 29.88 23.73 -0.28
C THR A 157 31.09 22.98 0.27
N LEU A 158 30.88 21.81 0.88
CA LEU A 158 31.93 20.98 1.47
C LEU A 158 32.58 19.99 0.49
N GLY A 159 32.00 19.81 -0.71
CA GLY A 159 32.47 18.86 -1.73
C GLY A 159 31.91 17.46 -1.57
#